data_AF-A0A973IU68-F1
#
_entry.id   AF-A0A973IU68-F1
#
_cell.length_a   1.000
_cell.length_b   1.000
_cell.length_c   1.000
_cell.angle_alpha   90.00
_cell.angle_beta   90.00
_cell.angle_gamma   90.00
#
_symmetry.space_group_name_H-M   'P 1'
#
loop_
_entity.id
_entity.type
_entity.pdbx_description
1 polymer ?
#
loop_
_entity_poly.entity_id
_entity_poly.type
_entity_poly.pdbx_seq_one_letter_code
_entity_poly.pdbx_strand_id
1 'polypeptide(L)'
;SCLTVNSTDAVIDHVWLWRADHGNGVGWNRNRCANGLIVNGDNVTIYGLFNEHFQEYQTVWNGENGRVFFYQSEMPYDPPSREAWKHNGTYGYASYKVAGNVKTHEAWGLGIYNVFYDAPVIVDNAIEVPEAIEDSIHHKIIFWLNGNEESVVKSIINGKGGGISVSNRKAVMK
;
A
#
# COMPACT_ATOMS: atom_id res chain seq x y z
N SER A 1 -7.02 -5.43 -11.22
CA SER A 1 -7.43 -5.12 -9.84
C SER A 1 -8.38 -6.19 -9.33
N CYS A 2 -8.51 -6.35 -8.00
CA CYS A 2 -9.52 -7.19 -7.35
C CYS A 2 -10.88 -6.46 -7.27
N LEU A 3 -10.85 -5.19 -6.86
CA LEU A 3 -12.01 -4.30 -6.82
C LEU A 3 -11.68 -2.98 -7.53
N THR A 4 -12.60 -2.52 -8.38
CA THR A 4 -12.55 -1.19 -8.99
C THR A 4 -13.84 -0.43 -8.72
N VAL A 5 -13.72 0.76 -8.15
CA VAL A 5 -14.84 1.62 -7.78
C VAL A 5 -14.90 2.80 -8.74
N ASN A 6 -15.83 2.74 -9.68
CA ASN A 6 -16.04 3.83 -10.65
C ASN A 6 -17.14 4.81 -10.24
N SER A 7 -18.05 4.39 -9.37
CA SER A 7 -19.18 5.20 -8.95
C SER A 7 -18.73 6.32 -8.01
N THR A 8 -19.10 7.55 -8.36
CA THR A 8 -19.02 8.72 -7.47
C THR A 8 -19.94 8.53 -6.26
N ASP A 9 -19.57 9.09 -5.11
CA ASP A 9 -20.31 9.04 -3.84
C ASP A 9 -20.51 7.63 -3.26
N ALA A 10 -19.78 6.63 -3.77
CA ALA A 10 -19.85 5.28 -3.22
C ALA A 10 -19.32 5.26 -1.78
N VAL A 11 -20.02 4.51 -0.92
CA VAL A 11 -19.56 4.21 0.43
C VAL A 11 -19.22 2.73 0.51
N ILE A 12 -18.03 2.43 1.00
CA ILE A 12 -17.60 1.07 1.32
C ILE A 12 -17.37 1.02 2.82
N ASP A 13 -18.09 0.14 3.50
CA ASP A 13 -17.94 -0.07 4.93
C ASP A 13 -17.52 -1.52 5.16
N HIS A 14 -16.32 -1.67 5.70
CA HIS A 14 -15.66 -2.94 5.99
C HIS A 14 -15.40 -3.80 4.75
N VAL A 15 -14.21 -3.68 4.17
CA VAL A 15 -13.80 -4.54 3.05
C VAL A 15 -12.41 -5.12 3.28
N TRP A 16 -12.28 -6.41 3.00
CA TRP A 16 -11.00 -7.10 2.96
C TRP A 16 -10.71 -7.61 1.55
N LEU A 17 -9.67 -7.06 0.93
CA LEU A 17 -9.17 -7.45 -0.37
C LEU A 17 -7.87 -8.21 -0.14
N TRP A 18 -7.83 -9.47 -0.51
CA TRP A 18 -6.74 -10.36 -0.14
C TRP A 18 -6.29 -11.18 -1.34
N ARG A 19 -5.06 -10.95 -1.80
CA ARG A 19 -4.36 -11.92 -2.65
C ARG A 19 -3.76 -12.98 -1.72
N ALA A 20 -4.14 -14.24 -1.92
CA ALA A 20 -3.73 -15.29 -0.99
C ALA A 20 -2.21 -15.39 -0.77
N ASP A 21 -1.75 -15.35 0.49
CA ASP A 21 -0.35 -15.56 0.89
C ASP A 21 -0.08 -17.01 1.35
N HIS A 22 -1.13 -17.80 1.55
CA HIS A 22 -1.03 -19.21 1.94
C HIS A 22 -2.13 -20.10 1.35
N GLY A 23 -1.90 -21.42 1.39
CA GLY A 23 -2.82 -22.43 0.88
C GLY A 23 -2.43 -22.97 -0.50
N ASN A 24 -3.31 -23.78 -1.09
CA ASN A 24 -3.05 -24.35 -2.42
C ASN A 24 -3.22 -23.28 -3.51
N GLY A 25 -2.38 -23.32 -4.55
CA GLY A 25 -2.45 -22.36 -5.65
C GLY A 25 -1.73 -21.03 -5.38
N VAL A 26 -1.07 -20.87 -4.23
CA VAL A 26 -0.35 -19.62 -3.89
C VAL A 26 1.07 -19.59 -4.44
N GLY A 27 1.45 -18.42 -4.94
CA GLY A 27 2.80 -18.04 -5.34
C GLY A 27 2.80 -16.97 -6.42
N TRP A 28 3.93 -16.29 -6.60
CA TRP A 28 4.07 -15.12 -7.49
C TRP A 28 3.49 -15.30 -8.90
N ASN A 29 3.63 -16.51 -9.45
CA ASN A 29 3.14 -16.85 -10.80
C ASN A 29 1.86 -17.68 -10.81
N ARG A 30 1.24 -17.95 -9.64
CA ARG A 30 0.11 -18.88 -9.50
C ARG A 30 -1.21 -18.16 -9.24
N ASN A 31 -1.24 -17.21 -8.31
CA ASN A 31 -2.43 -16.43 -7.95
C ASN A 31 -2.21 -14.93 -8.25
N ARG A 32 -1.91 -14.62 -9.52
CA ARG A 32 -1.54 -13.27 -9.94
C ARG A 32 -2.69 -12.28 -9.75
N CYS A 33 -2.39 -11.15 -9.14
CA CYS A 33 -3.29 -10.01 -9.07
C CYS A 33 -2.48 -8.74 -8.83
N ALA A 34 -2.54 -7.80 -9.78
CA ALA A 34 -1.73 -6.58 -9.76
C ALA A 34 -2.08 -5.66 -8.58
N ASN A 35 -3.35 -5.28 -8.43
CA ASN A 35 -3.79 -4.34 -7.40
C ASN A 35 -5.01 -4.88 -6.67
N GLY A 36 -5.15 -4.53 -5.39
CA GLY A 36 -6.35 -4.84 -4.63
C GLY A 36 -7.48 -3.89 -4.99
N LEU A 37 -7.26 -2.60 -4.74
CA LEU A 37 -8.27 -1.55 -4.90
C LEU A 37 -7.80 -0.51 -5.93
N ILE A 38 -8.69 -0.17 -6.86
CA ILE A 38 -8.57 1.03 -7.70
C ILE A 38 -9.85 1.87 -7.53
N VAL A 39 -9.74 3.11 -7.07
CA VAL A 39 -10.87 4.04 -6.93
C VAL A 39 -10.76 5.13 -8.00
N ASN A 40 -11.73 5.17 -8.92
CA ASN A 40 -11.83 6.20 -9.96
C ASN A 40 -12.94 7.22 -9.68
N GLY A 41 -13.98 6.83 -8.94
CA GLY A 41 -15.09 7.73 -8.60
C GLY A 41 -14.65 8.83 -7.62
N ASP A 42 -15.26 10.01 -7.76
CA ASP A 42 -15.07 11.11 -6.83
C ASP A 42 -15.90 10.91 -5.55
N ASN A 43 -15.56 11.60 -4.47
CA ASN A 43 -16.29 11.61 -3.18
C ASN A 43 -16.49 10.21 -2.56
N VAL A 44 -15.70 9.21 -2.95
CA VAL A 44 -15.79 7.86 -2.39
C VAL A 44 -15.30 7.89 -0.94
N THR A 45 -16.07 7.27 -0.05
CA THR A 45 -15.70 7.12 1.37
C THR A 45 -15.55 5.65 1.71
N ILE A 46 -14.44 5.29 2.37
CA ILE A 46 -14.20 3.94 2.87
C ILE A 46 -13.99 3.96 4.38
N TYR A 47 -14.74 3.13 5.09
CA TYR A 47 -14.53 2.82 6.50
C TYR A 47 -13.98 1.40 6.62
N GLY A 48 -12.84 1.21 7.29
CA GLY A 48 -12.26 -0.12 7.49
C GLY A 48 -11.79 -0.78 6.19
N LEU A 49 -10.67 -0.31 5.63
CA LEU A 49 -10.05 -0.90 4.44
C LEU A 49 -8.89 -1.83 4.82
N PHE A 50 -9.02 -3.11 4.50
CA PHE A 50 -7.97 -4.14 4.65
C PHE A 50 -7.55 -4.60 3.26
N ASN A 51 -6.28 -4.47 2.88
CA ASN A 51 -5.85 -4.69 1.49
C ASN A 51 -4.43 -5.26 1.39
N GLU A 52 -4.30 -6.52 0.96
CA GLU A 52 -3.10 -7.31 1.24
C GLU A 52 -2.57 -8.13 0.05
N HIS A 53 -1.23 -8.17 -0.03
CA HIS A 53 -0.36 -9.04 -0.82
C HIS A 53 -0.45 -8.95 -2.35
N PHE A 54 -1.02 -7.88 -2.90
CA PHE A 54 -1.09 -7.65 -4.34
C PHE A 54 0.30 -7.36 -4.95
N GLN A 55 0.48 -7.67 -6.24
CA GLN A 55 1.79 -7.66 -6.89
C GLN A 55 2.32 -6.27 -7.27
N GLU A 56 1.48 -5.25 -7.22
CA GLU A 56 1.82 -3.85 -7.46
C GLU A 56 1.31 -3.01 -6.29
N TYR A 57 0.77 -1.81 -6.54
CA TYR A 57 0.14 -1.01 -5.50
C TYR A 57 -1.05 -1.77 -4.89
N GLN A 58 -1.14 -1.81 -3.55
CA GLN A 58 -2.29 -2.42 -2.88
C GLN A 58 -3.54 -1.59 -3.18
N THR A 59 -3.45 -0.28 -2.96
CA THR A 59 -4.50 0.72 -3.21
C THR A 59 -4.02 1.79 -4.17
N VAL A 60 -4.80 2.06 -5.22
CA VAL A 60 -4.65 3.21 -6.13
C VAL A 60 -5.90 4.08 -6.06
N TRP A 61 -5.72 5.37 -5.79
CA TRP A 61 -6.79 6.35 -5.69
C TRP A 61 -6.64 7.44 -6.76
N ASN A 62 -7.59 7.50 -7.68
CA ASN A 62 -7.59 8.42 -8.83
C ASN A 62 -8.66 9.51 -8.73
N GLY A 63 -9.74 9.29 -7.97
CA GLY A 63 -10.84 10.24 -7.81
C GLY A 63 -10.56 11.34 -6.78
N GLU A 64 -11.27 12.46 -6.91
CA GLU A 64 -11.18 13.61 -6.01
C GLU A 64 -12.02 13.43 -4.73
N ASN A 65 -11.73 14.22 -3.70
CA ASN A 65 -12.45 14.25 -2.42
C ASN A 65 -12.58 12.88 -1.72
N GLY A 66 -11.64 11.98 -1.95
CA GLY A 66 -11.65 10.66 -1.36
C GLY A 66 -11.43 10.70 0.16
N ARG A 67 -12.08 9.79 0.89
CA ARG A 67 -11.90 9.66 2.35
C ARG A 67 -11.69 8.20 2.75
N VAL A 68 -10.67 7.93 3.56
CA VAL A 68 -10.45 6.61 4.18
C VAL A 68 -10.31 6.73 5.69
N PHE A 69 -11.20 6.08 6.41
CA PHE A 69 -11.13 5.96 7.85
C PHE A 69 -10.68 4.53 8.19
N PHE A 70 -9.45 4.41 8.68
CA PHE A 70 -8.74 3.17 8.94
C PHE A 70 -8.31 2.43 7.66
N TYR A 71 -7.01 2.17 7.58
CA TYR A 71 -6.37 1.36 6.54
C TYR A 71 -5.39 0.39 7.16
N GLN A 72 -5.48 -0.87 6.73
CA GLN A 72 -4.56 -1.94 7.06
C GLN A 72 -4.08 -2.54 5.73
N SER A 73 -2.79 -2.86 5.64
CA SER A 73 -2.25 -3.57 4.48
C SER A 73 -0.97 -4.30 4.77
N GLU A 74 -0.75 -5.38 4.06
CA GLU A 74 0.53 -6.07 3.99
C GLU A 74 1.03 -6.12 2.54
N MET A 75 2.31 -5.80 2.34
CA MET A 75 2.96 -5.99 1.04
C MET A 75 3.09 -7.49 0.70
N PRO A 76 3.21 -7.87 -0.59
CA PRO A 76 3.34 -9.27 -0.99
C PRO A 76 4.59 -9.90 -0.40
N TYR A 77 4.49 -11.16 0.02
CA TYR A 77 5.61 -11.85 0.65
C TYR A 77 6.60 -12.45 -0.35
N ASP A 78 6.09 -12.72 -1.54
CA ASP A 78 6.68 -13.53 -2.58
C ASP A 78 7.22 -12.76 -3.82
N PRO A 79 7.59 -11.46 -3.78
CA PRO A 79 8.38 -10.86 -4.86
C PRO A 79 9.65 -11.68 -5.11
N PRO A 80 9.96 -12.06 -6.36
CA PRO A 80 11.03 -13.02 -6.64
C PRO A 80 12.43 -12.39 -6.61
N SER A 81 12.54 -11.07 -6.71
CA SER A 81 13.80 -10.32 -6.56
C SER A 81 13.53 -8.82 -6.39
N ARG A 82 14.56 -8.07 -5.95
CA ARG A 82 14.54 -6.60 -5.92
C ARG A 82 14.22 -5.99 -7.29
N GLU A 83 14.79 -6.55 -8.35
CA GLU A 83 14.62 -6.02 -9.72
C GLU A 83 13.27 -6.39 -10.34
N ALA A 84 12.74 -7.56 -10.01
CA ALA A 84 11.43 -7.99 -10.49
C ALA A 84 10.28 -7.17 -9.86
N TRP A 85 10.52 -6.57 -8.70
CA TRP A 85 9.56 -5.73 -8.00
C TRP A 85 10.01 -4.27 -7.94
N LYS A 86 10.39 -3.77 -9.11
CA LYS A 86 10.79 -2.39 -9.37
C LYS A 86 9.97 -1.88 -10.56
N HIS A 87 9.59 -0.60 -10.55
CA HIS A 87 8.83 0.01 -11.64
C HIS A 87 9.33 1.43 -11.91
N ASN A 88 9.55 1.79 -13.17
CA ASN A 88 9.92 3.16 -13.58
C ASN A 88 11.11 3.77 -12.79
N GLY A 89 12.05 2.94 -12.35
CA GLY A 89 13.20 3.37 -11.54
C GLY A 89 12.96 3.36 -10.02
N THR A 90 11.72 3.23 -9.56
CA THR A 90 11.30 3.12 -8.15
C THR A 90 11.35 1.68 -7.67
N TYR A 91 11.96 1.44 -6.51
CA TYR A 91 11.97 0.13 -5.86
C TYR A 91 10.66 -0.11 -5.09
N GLY A 92 10.08 -1.29 -5.29
CA GLY A 92 8.80 -1.68 -4.71
C GLY A 92 7.62 -0.93 -5.30
N TYR A 93 6.45 -1.16 -4.73
CA TYR A 93 5.24 -0.37 -4.97
C TYR A 93 4.72 0.12 -3.62
N ALA A 94 4.27 1.37 -3.56
CA ALA A 94 3.62 1.89 -2.37
C ALA A 94 2.37 1.06 -2.04
N SER A 95 2.09 0.89 -0.75
CA SER A 95 0.84 0.25 -0.35
C SER A 95 -0.35 1.16 -0.67
N TYR A 96 -0.20 2.46 -0.43
CA TYR A 96 -1.25 3.45 -0.64
C TYR A 96 -0.80 4.54 -1.62
N LYS A 97 -1.34 4.52 -2.84
CA LYS A 97 -1.03 5.47 -3.90
C LYS A 97 -2.22 6.39 -4.19
N VAL A 98 -2.04 7.69 -4.06
CA VAL A 98 -2.96 8.71 -4.62
C VAL A 98 -2.32 9.26 -5.90
N ALA A 99 -3.11 9.34 -6.98
CA ALA A 99 -2.64 9.80 -8.27
C ALA A 99 -2.17 11.26 -8.24
N GLY A 100 -1.14 11.58 -9.03
CA GLY A 100 -0.45 12.88 -8.99
C GLY A 100 -1.33 14.09 -9.34
N ASN A 101 -2.45 13.87 -10.03
CA ASN A 101 -3.39 14.91 -10.41
C ASN A 101 -4.41 15.25 -9.32
N VAL A 102 -4.64 14.37 -8.33
CA VAL A 102 -5.64 14.56 -7.28
C VAL A 102 -5.32 15.79 -6.44
N LYS A 103 -6.33 16.59 -6.12
CA LYS A 103 -6.20 17.83 -5.35
C LYS A 103 -6.73 17.71 -3.94
N THR A 104 -7.66 16.79 -3.69
CA THR A 104 -8.23 16.57 -2.37
C THR A 104 -8.35 15.08 -2.09
N HIS A 105 -7.77 14.66 -0.98
CA HIS A 105 -7.89 13.30 -0.48
C HIS A 105 -7.53 13.31 1.01
N GLU A 106 -8.23 12.54 1.82
CA GLU A 106 -7.98 12.49 3.25
C GLU A 106 -8.03 11.06 3.78
N ALA A 107 -7.10 10.69 4.65
CA ALA A 107 -7.07 9.35 5.23
C ALA A 107 -6.58 9.36 6.67
N TRP A 108 -7.14 8.50 7.53
CA TRP A 108 -6.80 8.44 8.95
C TRP A 108 -6.47 7.01 9.39
N GLY A 109 -5.36 6.84 10.11
CA GLY A 109 -4.98 5.57 10.72
C GLY A 109 -4.55 4.55 9.66
N LEU A 110 -3.38 4.77 9.07
CA LEU A 110 -2.82 3.90 8.04
C LEU A 110 -1.74 3.01 8.64
N GLY A 111 -2.02 1.71 8.74
CA GLY A 111 -1.08 0.66 9.12
C GLY A 111 -0.59 -0.14 7.92
N ILE A 112 0.70 -0.09 7.66
CA ILE A 112 1.33 -0.79 6.53
C ILE A 112 2.42 -1.70 7.05
N TYR A 113 2.31 -2.99 6.76
CA TYR A 113 3.23 -4.01 7.22
C TYR A 113 3.98 -4.64 6.04
N ASN A 114 5.18 -5.13 6.32
CA ASN A 114 5.93 -5.92 5.35
C ASN A 114 6.44 -7.22 5.96
N VAL A 115 6.35 -8.28 5.16
CA VAL A 115 6.94 -9.60 5.41
C VAL A 115 7.48 -10.13 4.09
N PHE A 116 8.75 -9.89 3.75
CA PHE A 116 9.29 -10.33 2.46
C PHE A 116 10.10 -11.61 2.65
N TYR A 117 9.56 -12.79 2.30
CA TYR A 117 10.27 -14.05 2.53
C TYR A 117 11.25 -14.40 1.42
N ASP A 118 10.85 -14.21 0.16
CA ASP A 118 11.53 -14.82 -0.98
C ASP A 118 12.74 -14.03 -1.48
N ALA A 119 12.77 -12.71 -1.21
CA ALA A 119 13.82 -11.83 -1.69
C ALA A 119 14.12 -10.68 -0.71
N PRO A 120 15.33 -10.11 -0.76
CA PRO A 120 15.71 -8.98 0.07
C PRO A 120 15.14 -7.65 -0.46
N VAL A 121 13.82 -7.56 -0.51
CA VAL A 121 13.08 -6.48 -1.19
C VAL A 121 13.38 -5.09 -0.61
N ILE A 122 13.48 -4.09 -1.49
CA ILE A 122 13.57 -2.68 -1.12
C ILE A 122 12.30 -1.98 -1.57
N VAL A 123 11.75 -1.11 -0.72
CA VAL A 123 10.61 -0.25 -1.05
C VAL A 123 10.99 1.20 -0.75
N ASP A 124 10.84 2.09 -1.73
CA ASP A 124 11.22 3.49 -1.57
C ASP A 124 10.23 4.25 -0.66
N ASN A 125 8.93 4.03 -0.85
CA ASN A 125 7.87 4.70 -0.09
C ASN A 125 6.74 3.71 0.25
N ALA A 126 6.24 3.72 1.49
CA ALA A 126 5.03 2.98 1.83
C ALA A 126 3.75 3.67 1.32
N ILE A 127 3.77 5.00 1.25
CA ILE A 127 2.67 5.85 0.81
C ILE A 127 3.20 6.83 -0.24
N GLU A 128 2.44 7.01 -1.32
CA GLU A 128 2.76 7.98 -2.36
C GLU A 128 1.54 8.85 -2.65
N VAL A 129 1.65 10.16 -2.44
CA VAL A 129 0.56 11.13 -2.70
C VAL A 129 1.11 12.39 -3.37
N PRO A 130 0.28 13.25 -3.97
CA PRO A 130 0.70 14.61 -4.32
C PRO A 130 1.24 15.36 -3.09
N GLU A 131 2.35 16.11 -3.25
CA GLU A 131 2.97 16.85 -2.14
C GLU A 131 1.98 17.80 -1.44
N ALA A 132 1.10 18.44 -2.21
CA ALA A 132 0.11 19.40 -1.71
C ALA A 132 -0.95 18.80 -0.75
N ILE A 133 -1.06 17.47 -0.66
CA ILE A 133 -2.06 16.79 0.18
C ILE A 133 -1.43 15.83 1.20
N GLU A 134 -0.11 15.85 1.37
CA GLU A 134 0.56 14.99 2.35
C GLU A 134 0.06 15.19 3.78
N ASP A 135 -0.24 16.45 4.14
CA ASP A 135 -0.77 16.83 5.47
C ASP A 135 -2.21 16.36 5.70
N SER A 136 -2.89 15.85 4.66
CA SER A 136 -4.23 15.26 4.73
C SER A 136 -4.18 13.75 4.98
N ILE A 137 -2.99 13.15 5.08
CA ILE A 137 -2.84 11.75 5.48
C ILE A 137 -2.45 11.75 6.96
N HIS A 138 -3.29 11.21 7.83
CA HIS A 138 -3.16 11.34 9.28
C HIS A 138 -2.84 9.99 9.94
N HIS A 139 -1.93 9.99 10.91
CA HIS A 139 -1.57 8.83 11.72
C HIS A 139 -1.12 7.61 10.90
N LYS A 140 0.13 7.66 10.45
CA LYS A 140 0.77 6.65 9.61
C LYS A 140 1.73 5.81 10.44
N ILE A 141 1.66 4.49 10.30
CA ILE A 141 2.64 3.55 10.85
C ILE A 141 3.07 2.57 9.77
N ILE A 142 4.38 2.38 9.67
CA ILE A 142 4.98 1.28 8.91
C ILE A 142 5.67 0.33 9.89
N PHE A 143 5.57 -0.97 9.64
CA PHE A 143 6.14 -1.97 10.53
C PHE A 143 6.77 -3.16 9.79
N TRP A 144 8.01 -3.46 10.14
CA TRP A 144 8.75 -4.62 9.64
C TRP A 144 8.40 -5.81 10.53
N LEU A 145 7.54 -6.69 10.00
CA LEU A 145 7.01 -7.80 10.78
C LEU A 145 8.00 -8.97 10.80
N ASN A 146 8.46 -9.44 9.65
CA ASN A 146 9.38 -10.57 9.55
C ASN A 146 9.96 -10.65 8.11
N GLY A 147 10.69 -11.72 7.81
CA GLY A 147 11.16 -12.05 6.47
C GLY A 147 12.68 -11.89 6.31
N ASN A 148 13.09 -11.62 5.09
CA ASN A 148 14.48 -11.44 4.71
C ASN A 148 15.08 -10.22 5.42
N GLU A 149 16.18 -10.43 6.14
CA GLU A 149 16.79 -9.42 7.01
C GLU A 149 17.33 -8.20 6.25
N GLU A 150 17.61 -8.35 4.95
CA GLU A 150 18.04 -7.25 4.09
C GLU A 150 16.87 -6.46 3.49
N SER A 151 15.63 -6.81 3.80
CA SER A 151 14.47 -6.09 3.28
C SER A 151 14.25 -4.76 4.02
N VAL A 152 13.94 -3.71 3.27
CA VAL A 152 13.84 -2.34 3.81
C VAL A 152 12.67 -1.60 3.18
N VAL A 153 11.95 -0.83 3.99
CA VAL A 153 11.09 0.27 3.51
C VAL A 153 11.75 1.57 3.91
N LYS A 154 12.14 2.41 2.94
CA LYS A 154 13.01 3.57 3.19
C LYS A 154 12.29 4.74 3.86
N SER A 155 11.00 4.94 3.57
CA SER A 155 10.23 6.07 4.10
C SER A 155 8.75 5.74 4.24
N ILE A 156 8.06 6.53 5.08
CA ILE A 156 6.62 6.39 5.32
C ILE A 156 5.84 6.96 4.13
N ILE A 157 6.14 8.19 3.73
CA ILE A 157 5.38 8.92 2.72
C ILE A 157 6.31 9.84 1.92
N ASN A 158 6.35 9.72 0.59
CA ASN A 158 7.09 10.62 -0.31
C ASN A 158 8.53 10.96 0.13
N GLY A 159 9.30 9.98 0.60
CA GLY A 159 10.66 10.18 1.10
C GLY A 159 10.77 10.76 2.51
N LYS A 160 9.63 11.00 3.19
CA LYS A 160 9.53 11.54 4.55
C LYS A 160 9.16 10.46 5.56
N GLY A 161 9.55 10.68 6.80
CA GLY A 161 9.42 9.72 7.89
C GLY A 161 10.54 8.68 7.91
N GLY A 162 10.73 8.02 9.05
CA GLY A 162 11.78 7.01 9.22
C GLY A 162 11.51 5.75 8.40
N GLY A 163 12.58 5.09 7.95
CA GLY A 163 12.51 3.76 7.33
C GLY A 163 12.49 2.63 8.35
N ILE A 164 12.15 1.44 7.89
CA ILE A 164 12.11 0.20 8.70
C ILE A 164 12.93 -0.92 8.08
N SER A 165 13.48 -1.76 8.95
CA SER A 165 14.31 -2.92 8.65
C SER A 165 14.27 -3.89 9.83
N VAL A 166 15.03 -4.98 9.77
CA VAL A 166 15.20 -5.91 10.91
C VAL A 166 15.69 -5.22 12.18
N SER A 167 16.56 -4.19 12.07
CA SER A 167 17.13 -3.47 13.22
C SER A 167 16.29 -2.29 13.70
N ASN A 168 15.39 -1.77 12.85
CA ASN A 168 14.41 -0.76 13.22
C ASN A 168 13.02 -1.16 12.72
N ARG A 169 12.26 -1.88 13.54
CA ARG A 169 11.03 -2.54 13.08
C ARG A 169 9.81 -1.64 12.97
N LYS A 170 9.86 -0.39 13.44
CA LYS A 170 8.69 0.49 13.50
C LYS A 170 9.07 1.93 13.19
N ALA A 171 8.29 2.58 12.34
CA ALA A 171 8.32 4.02 12.17
C ALA A 171 6.89 4.58 12.16
N VAL A 172 6.72 5.77 12.72
CA VAL A 172 5.41 6.45 12.84
C VAL A 172 5.54 7.90 12.41
N MET A 173 4.49 8.44 11.81
CA MET A 173 4.37 9.85 11.43
C MET A 173 2.93 10.28 11.63
N LYS A 174 2.72 11.44 12.28
CA LYS A 174 1.38 11.99 12.46
C LYS A 174 0.84 12.49 11.12
#